data_AF-A0A6G8CXU7-F1
#
_entry.id   AF-A0A6G8CXU7-F1
#
_cell.length_a   1.000
_cell.length_b   1.000
_cell.length_c   1.000
_cell.angle_alpha   90.00
_cell.angle_beta   90.00
_cell.angle_gamma   90.00
#
_symmetry.space_group_name_H-M   'P 1'
#
loop_
_entity.id
_entity.type
_entity.pdbx_description
1 polymer ?
#
loop_
_entity_poly.entity_id
_entity_poly.type
_entity_poly.pdbx_seq_one_letter_code
_entity_poly.pdbx_strand_id
1 'polypeptide(L)'
;MAMGVFLLAGLVKGVVGLGLPTVAMGLLALRMPPAEAAALLVVPSLVTNLWQMQPMTSLPALFRRMGPMQLGICAGTAVGALLIGAPAGAWATVALGIALIVYSGWVLLGAQWRVAAGQEAWLGPVVGSATGLVTSATGVFVVPAVPYLQSLQMQRDELIQAMGLCFTVSTLALAAGLAWNGSFNTGDVGRSALLLVPALLGMQMGTWLRSRLSPLWFKRCLMMGLLLLGVSMVVR
;
A
#
# COMPACT_ATOMS: atom_id res chain seq x y z
N MET A 1 -3.69 -18.48 -10.36
CA MET A 1 -4.38 -17.62 -9.38
C MET A 1 -3.66 -16.28 -9.18
N ALA A 2 -2.41 -16.26 -8.71
CA ALA A 2 -1.67 -15.01 -8.42
C ALA A 2 -1.63 -14.04 -9.61
N MET A 3 -1.39 -14.52 -10.84
CA MET A 3 -1.42 -13.66 -12.04
C MET A 3 -2.75 -12.91 -12.22
N GLY A 4 -3.89 -13.57 -11.98
CA GLY A 4 -5.20 -12.93 -12.07
C GLY A 4 -5.42 -11.89 -10.96
N VAL A 5 -4.92 -12.17 -9.75
CA VAL A 5 -4.94 -11.21 -8.63
C VAL A 5 -4.10 -9.98 -8.96
N PHE A 6 -2.89 -10.15 -9.50
CA PHE A 6 -2.04 -9.02 -9.89
C PHE A 6 -2.57 -8.25 -11.09
N LEU A 7 -3.22 -8.92 -12.04
CA LEU A 7 -3.94 -8.25 -13.14
C LEU A 7 -5.06 -7.37 -12.60
N LEU A 8 -5.90 -7.89 -11.70
CA LEU A 8 -6.99 -7.13 -11.07
C LEU A 8 -6.45 -5.99 -10.18
N ALA A 9 -5.44 -6.26 -9.37
CA ALA A 9 -4.80 -5.26 -8.50
C ALA A 9 -4.14 -4.15 -9.31
N GLY A 10 -3.48 -4.51 -10.42
CA GLY A 10 -2.96 -3.57 -11.42
C GLY A 10 -4.07 -2.73 -12.02
N LEU A 11 -5.17 -3.34 -12.46
CA LEU A 11 -6.34 -2.63 -13.01
C LEU A 11 -6.90 -1.61 -12.02
N VAL A 12 -7.10 -2.03 -10.77
CA VAL A 12 -7.55 -1.12 -9.70
C VAL A 12 -6.58 0.05 -9.53
N LYS A 13 -5.26 -0.21 -9.49
CA LYS A 13 -4.24 0.84 -9.41
C LYS A 13 -4.27 1.78 -10.61
N GLY A 14 -4.46 1.28 -11.83
CA GLY A 14 -4.58 2.11 -13.02
C GLY A 14 -5.80 3.04 -12.99
N VAL A 15 -6.93 2.56 -12.45
CA VAL A 15 -8.16 3.37 -12.32
C VAL A 15 -8.03 4.41 -11.21
N VAL A 16 -7.58 4.01 -10.01
CA VAL A 16 -7.64 4.84 -8.80
C VAL A 16 -6.33 5.59 -8.53
N GLY A 17 -5.19 5.09 -9.02
CA GLY A 17 -3.85 5.57 -8.69
C GLY A 17 -3.28 4.96 -7.40
N LEU A 18 -4.02 4.10 -6.72
CA LEU A 18 -3.62 3.44 -5.48
C LEU A 18 -4.30 2.07 -5.35
N GLY A 19 -3.81 1.23 -4.44
CA GLY A 19 -4.54 0.04 -4.01
C GLY A 19 -4.08 -1.30 -4.61
N LEU A 20 -3.07 -1.34 -5.49
CA LEU A 20 -2.49 -2.64 -5.89
C LEU A 20 -2.07 -3.46 -4.66
N PRO A 21 -1.33 -2.90 -3.69
CA PRO A 21 -0.95 -3.66 -2.51
C PRO A 21 -2.15 -4.13 -1.70
N THR A 22 -3.11 -3.24 -1.48
CA THR A 22 -4.32 -3.52 -0.70
C THR A 22 -5.17 -4.64 -1.30
N VAL A 23 -5.41 -4.59 -2.61
CA VAL A 23 -6.21 -5.60 -3.33
C VAL A 23 -5.46 -6.93 -3.41
N ALA A 24 -4.17 -6.88 -3.75
CA ALA A 24 -3.37 -8.09 -3.82
C ALA A 24 -3.24 -8.78 -2.46
N MET A 25 -2.90 -8.03 -1.40
CA MET A 25 -2.81 -8.57 -0.04
C MET A 25 -4.15 -9.14 0.43
N GLY A 26 -5.25 -8.40 0.26
CA GLY A 26 -6.57 -8.87 0.67
C GLY A 26 -6.97 -10.18 -0.02
N LEU A 27 -6.72 -10.31 -1.33
CA LEU A 27 -7.11 -11.50 -2.08
C LEU A 27 -6.16 -12.68 -1.89
N LEU A 28 -4.85 -12.43 -1.82
CA LEU A 28 -3.85 -13.48 -1.62
C LEU A 28 -3.91 -14.04 -0.19
N ALA A 29 -4.12 -13.18 0.83
CA ALA A 29 -4.20 -13.59 2.22
C ALA A 29 -5.37 -14.55 2.53
N LEU A 30 -6.34 -14.69 1.62
CA LEU A 30 -7.38 -15.73 1.71
C LEU A 30 -6.86 -17.15 1.46
N ARG A 31 -5.66 -17.28 0.88
CA ARG A 31 -5.13 -18.53 0.34
C ARG A 31 -3.68 -18.81 0.75
N MET A 32 -2.95 -17.80 1.19
CA MET A 32 -1.56 -17.92 1.65
C MET A 32 -1.32 -17.00 2.86
N PRO A 33 -0.27 -17.24 3.66
CA PRO A 33 0.11 -16.35 4.74
C PRO A 33 0.39 -14.92 4.26
N PRO A 34 0.08 -13.88 5.05
CA PRO A 34 0.36 -12.48 4.67
C PRO A 34 1.83 -12.22 4.31
N ALA A 35 2.79 -12.86 4.99
CA ALA A 35 4.20 -12.76 4.63
C ALA A 35 4.51 -13.23 3.20
N GLU A 36 3.92 -14.35 2.76
CA GLU A 36 4.09 -14.87 1.40
C GLU A 36 3.42 -13.95 0.36
N ALA A 37 2.22 -13.46 0.66
CA ALA A 37 1.53 -12.48 -0.19
C ALA A 37 2.35 -11.18 -0.35
N ALA A 38 2.95 -10.71 0.75
CA ALA A 38 3.81 -9.54 0.76
C ALA A 38 5.09 -9.74 -0.06
N ALA A 39 5.72 -10.92 0.04
CA ALA A 39 6.89 -11.29 -0.75
C ALA A 39 6.61 -11.22 -2.27
N LEU A 40 5.48 -11.77 -2.73
CA LEU A 40 5.09 -11.73 -4.14
C LEU A 40 4.84 -10.31 -4.66
N LEU A 41 4.49 -9.38 -3.77
CA LEU A 41 4.10 -8.02 -4.09
C LEU A 41 5.28 -7.05 -4.22
N VAL A 42 6.44 -7.38 -3.66
CA VAL A 42 7.61 -6.49 -3.58
C VAL A 42 7.99 -5.91 -4.94
N VAL A 43 8.28 -6.76 -5.95
CA VAL A 43 8.76 -6.28 -7.25
C VAL A 43 7.68 -5.52 -8.02
N PRO A 44 6.44 -6.02 -8.18
CA PRO A 44 5.37 -5.27 -8.86
C PRO A 44 5.05 -3.94 -8.18
N SER A 45 4.99 -3.90 -6.85
CA SER A 45 4.73 -2.68 -6.10
C SER A 45 5.86 -1.68 -6.31
N LEU A 46 7.11 -2.11 -6.14
CA LEU A 46 8.28 -1.24 -6.29
C LEU A 46 8.31 -0.60 -7.68
N VAL A 47 8.24 -1.41 -8.74
CA VAL A 47 8.33 -0.90 -10.12
C VAL A 47 7.18 0.04 -10.45
N THR A 48 5.95 -0.33 -10.09
CA THR A 48 4.77 0.53 -10.39
C THR A 48 4.73 1.80 -9.55
N ASN A 49 5.31 1.81 -8.35
CA ASN A 49 5.42 3.02 -7.53
C ASN A 49 6.55 3.94 -8.03
N LEU A 50 7.69 3.38 -8.46
CA LEU A 50 8.76 4.13 -9.10
C LEU A 50 8.27 4.80 -10.41
N TRP A 51 7.41 4.13 -11.18
CA TRP A 51 6.78 4.74 -12.34
C TRP A 51 5.95 5.97 -11.94
N GLN A 52 5.09 5.86 -10.92
CA GLN A 52 4.26 6.99 -10.45
C GLN A 52 5.06 8.16 -9.85
N MET A 53 6.33 7.97 -9.54
CA MET A 53 7.19 9.03 -9.00
C MET A 53 7.70 10.03 -10.05
N GLN A 54 7.41 9.81 -11.34
CA GLN A 54 7.80 10.74 -12.40
C GLN A 54 6.97 12.04 -12.35
N PRO A 55 7.54 13.20 -12.72
CA PRO A 55 8.91 13.43 -13.19
C PRO A 55 9.94 13.53 -12.04
N MET A 56 11.17 13.06 -12.28
CA MET A 56 12.23 13.02 -11.25
C MET A 56 12.72 14.41 -10.78
N THR A 57 12.41 15.47 -11.54
CA THR A 57 12.86 16.84 -11.27
C THR A 57 12.27 17.44 -9.99
N SER A 58 11.03 17.09 -9.62
CA SER A 58 10.36 17.55 -8.40
C SER A 58 10.64 16.68 -7.17
N LEU A 59 11.25 15.50 -7.36
CA LEU A 59 11.49 14.55 -6.28
C LEU A 59 12.37 15.06 -5.14
N PRO A 60 13.48 15.81 -5.37
CA PRO A 60 14.32 16.26 -4.27
C PRO A 60 13.57 17.15 -3.27
N ALA A 61 12.68 18.02 -3.76
CA ALA A 61 11.86 18.88 -2.92
C ALA A 61 10.86 18.06 -2.10
N LEU A 62 10.21 17.08 -2.74
CA LEU A 62 9.27 16.17 -2.10
C LEU A 62 9.95 15.28 -1.05
N PHE A 63 11.13 14.75 -1.35
CA PHE A 63 11.92 13.94 -0.44
C PHE A 63 12.31 14.72 0.82
N ARG A 64 12.68 16.00 0.66
CA ARG A 64 12.97 16.89 1.80
C ARG A 64 11.74 17.15 2.66
N ARG A 65 10.58 17.41 2.05
CA ARG A 65 9.32 17.65 2.77
C ARG A 65 8.82 16.40 3.49
N MET A 66 8.91 15.24 2.83
CA MET A 66 8.39 13.96 3.35
C MET A 66 9.41 13.16 4.15
N GLY A 67 10.67 13.58 4.21
CA GLY A 67 11.77 12.87 4.87
C GLY A 67 11.42 12.37 6.29
N PRO A 68 10.85 13.22 7.18
CA PRO A 68 10.45 12.79 8.52
C PRO A 68 9.45 11.63 8.52
N MET A 69 8.48 11.64 7.60
CA MET A 69 7.52 10.55 7.44
C MET A 69 8.18 9.27 6.93
N GLN A 70 9.10 9.38 5.96
CA GLN A 70 9.83 8.22 5.43
C GLN A 70 10.71 7.57 6.51
N LEU A 71 11.40 8.38 7.32
CA LEU A 71 12.15 7.88 8.48
C LEU A 71 11.22 7.20 9.49
N GLY A 72 10.06 7.79 9.75
CA GLY A 72 9.01 7.19 10.57
C GLY A 72 8.62 5.81 10.05
N ILE A 73 8.38 5.65 8.74
CA ILE A 73 8.02 4.38 8.09
C ILE A 73 9.11 3.34 8.30
N CYS A 74 10.37 3.69 8.04
CA CYS A 74 11.50 2.78 8.22
C CYS A 74 11.62 2.35 9.70
N ALA A 75 11.55 3.30 10.63
CA ALA A 75 11.61 3.01 12.06
C ALA A 75 10.43 2.15 12.54
N GLY A 76 9.21 2.48 12.13
CA GLY A 76 8.01 1.73 12.49
C GLY A 76 8.02 0.32 11.91
N THR A 77 8.48 0.17 10.67
CA THR A 77 8.61 -1.16 10.04
C THR A 77 9.69 -1.98 10.72
N ALA A 78 10.84 -1.40 11.04
CA ALA A 78 11.91 -2.09 11.75
C ALA A 78 11.48 -2.53 13.16
N VAL A 79 10.85 -1.64 13.92
CA VAL A 79 10.29 -1.95 15.25
C VAL A 79 9.23 -3.04 15.14
N GLY A 80 8.33 -2.95 14.16
CA GLY A 80 7.33 -3.99 13.89
C GLY A 80 7.98 -5.34 13.56
N ALA A 81 9.00 -5.34 12.70
CA ALA A 81 9.70 -6.56 12.30
C ALA A 81 10.45 -7.22 13.47
N LEU A 82 10.93 -6.42 14.43
CA LEU A 82 11.60 -6.91 15.65
C LEU A 82 10.61 -7.41 16.71
N LEU A 83 9.51 -6.70 16.93
CA LEU A 83 8.54 -7.01 18.00
C LEU A 83 7.52 -8.07 17.59
N ILE A 84 7.08 -8.03 16.33
CA ILE A 84 5.98 -8.86 15.80
C ILE A 84 6.55 -10.03 14.97
N GLY A 85 7.68 -9.82 14.29
CA GLY A 85 8.24 -10.79 13.34
C GLY A 85 7.51 -10.78 12.00
N ALA A 86 7.68 -11.85 11.21
CA ALA A 86 6.97 -12.01 9.94
C ALA A 86 5.46 -12.19 10.17
N PRO A 87 4.60 -11.47 9.41
CA PRO A 87 3.16 -11.56 9.57
C PRO A 87 2.63 -12.93 9.13
N ALA A 88 2.37 -13.79 10.11
CA ALA A 88 1.99 -15.18 9.93
C ALA A 88 0.86 -15.60 10.89
N GLY A 89 0.03 -16.54 10.45
CA GLY A 89 -1.06 -17.10 11.26
C GLY A 89 -2.33 -16.23 11.32
N ALA A 90 -3.26 -16.63 12.18
CA ALA A 90 -4.60 -16.05 12.25
C ALA A 90 -4.61 -14.57 12.67
N TRP A 91 -3.74 -14.18 13.62
CA TRP A 91 -3.68 -12.79 14.09
C TRP A 91 -3.32 -11.81 12.96
N ALA A 92 -2.43 -12.20 12.05
CA ALA A 92 -2.00 -11.35 10.94
C ALA A 92 -3.12 -11.18 9.91
N THR A 93 -3.88 -12.25 9.64
CA THR A 93 -5.08 -12.22 8.79
C THR A 93 -6.16 -11.33 9.39
N VAL A 94 -6.42 -11.43 10.69
CA VAL A 94 -7.38 -10.57 11.40
C VAL A 94 -6.91 -9.10 11.40
N ALA A 95 -5.63 -8.84 11.66
CA ALA A 95 -5.06 -7.49 11.62
C ALA A 95 -5.18 -6.86 10.23
N LEU A 96 -4.90 -7.63 9.17
CA LEU A 96 -5.12 -7.21 7.79
C LEU A 96 -6.61 -6.93 7.52
N GLY A 97 -7.50 -7.81 7.98
CA GLY A 97 -8.95 -7.60 7.87
C GLY A 97 -9.42 -6.31 8.55
N ILE A 98 -8.98 -6.05 9.77
CA ILE A 98 -9.24 -4.80 10.50
C ILE A 98 -8.71 -3.59 9.71
N ALA A 99 -7.48 -3.65 9.20
CA ALA A 99 -6.90 -2.57 8.40
C ALA A 99 -7.74 -2.27 7.14
N LEU A 100 -8.25 -3.30 6.46
CA LEU A 100 -9.14 -3.16 5.30
C LEU A 100 -10.49 -2.54 5.69
N ILE A 101 -11.09 -2.95 6.80
CA ILE A 101 -12.34 -2.41 7.31
C ILE A 101 -12.18 -0.93 7.65
N VAL A 102 -11.16 -0.58 8.44
CA VAL A 102 -10.89 0.81 8.86
C VAL A 102 -10.64 1.69 7.65
N TYR A 103 -9.80 1.25 6.71
CA TYR A 103 -9.51 2.02 5.50
C TYR A 103 -10.77 2.24 4.64
N SER A 104 -11.51 1.16 4.38
CA SER A 104 -12.68 1.21 3.51
C SER A 104 -13.78 2.06 4.13
N GLY A 105 -14.01 1.91 5.43
CA GLY A 105 -14.95 2.74 6.20
C GLY A 105 -14.58 4.23 6.14
N TRP A 106 -13.32 4.56 6.42
CA TRP A 106 -12.83 5.95 6.34
C TRP A 106 -13.11 6.58 4.97
N VAL A 107 -12.79 5.85 3.90
CA VAL A 107 -12.96 6.34 2.52
C VAL A 107 -14.44 6.44 2.14
N LEU A 108 -15.29 5.50 2.56
CA LEU A 108 -16.72 5.51 2.26
C LEU A 108 -17.47 6.63 2.99
N LEU A 109 -17.07 6.93 4.23
CA LEU A 109 -17.59 8.07 5.00
C LEU A 109 -17.21 9.42 4.40
N GLY A 110 -16.27 9.46 3.46
CA GLY A 110 -15.78 10.70 2.86
C GLY A 110 -15.07 11.59 3.86
N ALA A 111 -14.48 11.01 4.92
CA ALA A 111 -13.79 11.76 5.95
C ALA A 111 -12.60 12.52 5.34
N GLN A 112 -12.67 13.85 5.40
CA GLN A 112 -11.61 14.75 4.98
C GLN A 112 -11.10 15.50 6.19
N TRP A 113 -9.81 15.32 6.49
CA TRP A 113 -9.10 16.14 7.45
C TRP A 113 -8.12 17.03 6.70
N ARG A 114 -7.89 18.24 7.20
CA ARG A 114 -6.87 19.17 6.71
C ARG A 114 -5.80 19.33 7.79
N VAL A 115 -4.55 19.09 7.42
CA VAL A 115 -3.40 19.28 8.32
C VAL A 115 -2.78 20.66 8.05
N ALA A 116 -2.52 21.42 9.11
CA ALA A 116 -1.83 22.71 8.97
C ALA A 116 -0.33 22.49 8.74
N ALA A 117 0.33 23.38 7.99
CA ALA A 117 1.75 23.26 7.64
C ALA A 117 2.67 23.08 8.86
N GLY A 118 2.38 23.75 9.99
CA GLY A 118 3.15 23.61 11.24
C GLY A 118 2.99 22.23 11.91
N GLN A 119 1.94 21.48 11.59
CA GLN A 119 1.71 20.14 12.13
C GLN A 119 2.41 19.05 11.30
N GLU A 120 2.81 19.33 10.05
CA GLU A 120 3.50 18.36 9.18
C GLU A 120 4.78 17.80 9.82
N ALA A 121 5.52 18.64 10.55
CA ALA A 121 6.81 18.29 11.14
C ALA A 121 6.72 17.18 12.20
N TRP A 122 5.62 17.14 12.98
CA TRP A 122 5.42 16.13 14.02
C TRP A 122 4.43 15.03 13.61
N LEU A 123 3.38 15.36 12.85
CA LEU A 123 2.46 14.35 12.33
C LEU A 123 3.14 13.44 11.30
N GLY A 124 4.05 13.96 10.48
CA GLY A 124 4.81 13.19 9.50
C GLY A 124 5.46 11.93 10.11
N PRO A 125 6.39 12.05 11.08
CA PRO A 125 7.03 10.88 11.68
C PRO A 125 6.04 9.99 12.44
N VAL A 126 5.03 10.54 13.14
CA VAL A 126 4.03 9.75 13.87
C VAL A 126 3.20 8.88 12.91
N VAL A 127 2.67 9.49 11.84
CA VAL A 127 1.93 8.77 10.78
C VAL A 127 2.85 7.79 10.07
N GLY A 128 4.10 8.18 9.82
CA GLY A 128 5.10 7.32 9.21
C GLY A 128 5.33 6.05 10.05
N SER A 129 5.60 6.20 11.34
CA SER A 129 5.81 5.07 12.25
C SER A 129 4.58 4.20 12.42
N ALA A 130 3.39 4.79 12.54
CA ALA A 130 2.14 4.04 12.54
C ALA A 130 1.95 3.25 11.23
N THR A 131 2.27 3.87 10.08
CA THR A 131 2.22 3.20 8.77
C THR A 131 3.21 2.05 8.73
N GLY A 132 4.45 2.24 9.18
CA GLY A 132 5.47 1.20 9.21
C GLY A 132 5.07 0.01 10.09
N LEU A 133 4.50 0.27 11.27
CA LEU A 133 4.00 -0.79 12.16
C LEU A 133 2.87 -1.60 11.50
N VAL A 134 1.88 -0.92 10.91
CA VAL A 134 0.78 -1.58 10.17
C VAL A 134 1.34 -2.37 8.98
N THR A 135 2.35 -1.82 8.30
CA THR A 135 3.03 -2.47 7.17
C THR A 135 3.69 -3.76 7.60
N SER A 136 4.42 -3.75 8.71
CA SER A 136 5.05 -4.95 9.25
C SER A 136 4.03 -5.99 9.68
N ALA A 137 2.93 -5.56 10.32
CA ALA A 137 1.92 -6.46 10.87
C ALA A 137 1.01 -7.08 9.79
N THR A 138 0.79 -6.38 8.67
CA THR A 138 -0.27 -6.74 7.70
C THR A 138 0.19 -6.83 6.24
N GLY A 139 1.36 -6.28 5.91
CA GLY A 139 1.83 -6.09 4.53
C GLY A 139 1.12 -4.95 3.76
N VAL A 140 0.19 -4.23 4.40
CA VAL A 140 -0.51 -3.07 3.81
C VAL A 140 0.03 -1.77 4.40
N PHE A 141 0.35 -0.81 3.53
CA PHE A 141 0.91 0.49 3.90
C PHE A 141 0.01 1.68 3.52
N VAL A 142 -1.30 1.44 3.42
CA VAL A 142 -2.27 2.46 3.01
C VAL A 142 -2.80 3.29 4.17
N VAL A 143 -2.93 2.71 5.36
CA VAL A 143 -3.39 3.41 6.56
C VAL A 143 -2.27 3.45 7.60
N PRO A 144 -2.00 4.60 8.24
CA PRO A 144 -2.62 5.92 8.06
C PRO A 144 -2.03 6.81 6.95
N ALA A 145 -1.04 6.34 6.17
CA ALA A 145 -0.35 7.16 5.19
C ALA A 145 -1.25 7.86 4.16
N VAL A 146 -2.18 7.15 3.50
CA VAL A 146 -3.01 7.75 2.44
C VAL A 146 -3.94 8.85 2.97
N PRO A 147 -4.71 8.64 4.06
CA PRO A 147 -5.48 9.72 4.67
C PRO A 147 -4.62 10.95 5.03
N TYR A 148 -3.42 10.72 5.56
CA TYR A 148 -2.49 11.81 5.87
C TYR A 148 -2.03 12.57 4.62
N LEU A 149 -1.58 11.88 3.57
CA LEU A 149 -1.16 12.54 2.33
C LEU A 149 -2.30 13.32 1.67
N GLN A 150 -3.53 12.79 1.71
CA GLN A 150 -4.72 13.50 1.24
C GLN A 150 -5.03 14.74 2.07
N SER A 151 -4.70 14.73 3.36
CA SER A 151 -4.90 15.88 4.27
C SER A 151 -3.93 17.04 4.05
N LEU A 152 -2.80 16.80 3.39
CA LEU A 152 -1.79 17.81 3.06
C LEU A 152 -2.21 18.73 1.90
N GLN A 153 -3.35 18.44 1.25
CA GLN A 153 -3.93 19.24 0.17
C GLN A 153 -2.96 19.55 -0.98
N MET A 154 -2.07 18.61 -1.27
CA MET A 154 -1.18 18.66 -2.42
C MET A 154 -1.99 18.72 -3.72
N GLN A 155 -1.40 19.32 -4.75
CA GLN A 155 -1.96 19.22 -6.10
C GLN A 155 -1.98 17.75 -6.53
N ARG A 156 -2.86 17.40 -7.47
CA ARG A 156 -3.09 16.00 -7.88
C ARG A 156 -1.80 15.28 -8.26
N ASP A 157 -0.92 15.93 -9.03
CA ASP A 157 0.31 15.31 -9.51
C ASP A 157 1.34 15.16 -8.38
N GLU A 158 1.45 16.17 -7.50
CA GLU A 158 2.29 16.10 -6.29
C GLU A 158 1.80 15.01 -5.33
N LEU A 159 0.48 14.84 -5.15
CA LEU A 159 -0.09 13.79 -4.33
C LEU A 159 0.21 12.39 -4.89
N ILE A 160 0.07 12.19 -6.20
CA ILE A 160 0.41 10.92 -6.85
C ILE A 160 1.90 10.61 -6.65
N GLN A 161 2.75 11.62 -6.82
CA GLN A 161 4.19 11.50 -6.63
C GLN A 161 4.55 11.18 -5.16
N ALA A 162 3.90 11.85 -4.19
CA ALA A 162 4.04 11.61 -2.75
C ALA A 162 3.65 10.19 -2.35
N MET A 163 2.54 9.70 -2.91
CA MET A 163 2.10 8.33 -2.72
C MET A 163 3.10 7.34 -3.33
N GLY A 164 3.60 7.60 -4.54
CA GLY A 164 4.66 6.81 -5.17
C GLY A 164 5.91 6.70 -4.31
N LEU A 165 6.39 7.83 -3.75
CA LEU A 165 7.54 7.87 -2.85
C LEU A 165 7.28 7.07 -1.57
N CYS A 166 6.18 7.36 -0.87
CA CYS A 166 5.82 6.72 0.39
C CYS A 166 5.66 5.21 0.24
N PHE A 167 5.01 4.75 -0.83
CA PHE A 167 4.78 3.33 -1.08
C PHE A 167 6.05 2.63 -1.54
N THR A 168 6.96 3.32 -2.23
CA THR A 168 8.29 2.81 -2.57
C THR A 168 9.09 2.54 -1.31
N VAL A 169 9.20 3.53 -0.41
CA VAL A 169 9.91 3.36 0.88
C VAL A 169 9.27 2.27 1.72
N SER A 170 7.93 2.23 1.80
CA SER A 170 7.22 1.19 2.55
C SER A 170 7.46 -0.22 1.96
N THR A 171 7.50 -0.34 0.63
CA THR A 171 7.80 -1.61 -0.05
C THR A 171 9.22 -2.08 0.25
N LEU A 172 10.20 -1.17 0.21
CA LEU A 172 11.59 -1.48 0.51
C LEU A 172 11.78 -1.86 1.99
N ALA A 173 11.16 -1.11 2.90
CA ALA A 173 11.19 -1.41 4.32
C ALA A 173 10.55 -2.77 4.63
N LEU A 174 9.41 -3.08 4.01
CA LEU A 174 8.74 -4.38 4.11
C LEU A 174 9.62 -5.51 3.58
N ALA A 175 10.23 -5.34 2.40
CA ALA A 175 11.13 -6.33 1.81
C ALA A 175 12.33 -6.62 2.72
N ALA A 176 12.93 -5.57 3.31
CA ALA A 176 14.01 -5.71 4.28
C ALA A 176 13.55 -6.44 5.55
N GLY A 177 12.37 -6.09 6.08
CA GLY A 177 11.78 -6.75 7.25
C GLY A 177 11.46 -8.24 7.01
N LEU A 178 10.95 -8.58 5.83
CA LEU A 178 10.70 -9.98 5.46
C LEU A 178 12.00 -10.76 5.27
N ALA A 179 13.01 -10.16 4.64
CA ALA A 179 14.33 -10.78 4.47
C ALA A 179 15.00 -11.05 5.83
N TRP A 180 14.93 -10.08 6.75
CA TRP A 180 15.43 -10.22 8.11
C TRP A 180 14.78 -11.39 8.86
N ASN A 181 13.47 -11.59 8.65
CA ASN A 181 12.71 -12.69 9.25
C ASN A 181 12.75 -13.99 8.44
N GLY A 182 13.64 -14.12 7.44
CA GLY A 182 13.79 -15.33 6.61
C GLY A 182 12.58 -15.64 5.72
N SER A 183 11.66 -14.69 5.55
CA SER A 183 10.40 -14.83 4.80
C SER A 183 10.46 -14.22 3.39
N PHE A 184 11.65 -13.81 2.94
CA PHE A 184 11.88 -13.30 1.58
C PHE A 184 13.24 -13.77 1.05
N ASN A 185 13.19 -14.72 0.12
CA ASN A 185 14.38 -15.33 -0.47
C ASN A 185 14.55 -14.96 -1.95
N THR A 186 15.69 -15.29 -2.54
CA THR A 186 15.98 -15.05 -3.97
C THR A 186 14.96 -15.72 -4.91
N GLY A 187 14.42 -16.88 -4.53
CA GLY A 187 13.33 -17.53 -5.25
C GLY A 187 12.03 -16.72 -5.27
N ASP A 188 11.73 -15.98 -4.20
CA ASP A 188 10.54 -15.14 -4.11
C ASP A 188 10.67 -13.89 -4.98
N VAL A 189 11.89 -13.35 -5.12
CA VAL A 189 12.18 -12.26 -6.06
C VAL A 189 11.85 -12.69 -7.49
N GLY A 190 12.24 -13.89 -7.90
CA GLY A 190 11.93 -14.43 -9.23
C GLY A 190 10.42 -14.60 -9.45
N ARG A 191 9.71 -15.17 -8.47
CA ARG A 191 8.24 -15.31 -8.52
C ARG A 191 7.53 -13.96 -8.54
N SER A 192 7.98 -13.00 -7.74
CA SER A 192 7.46 -11.63 -7.70
C SER A 192 7.68 -10.92 -9.04
N ALA A 193 8.85 -11.10 -9.66
CA ALA A 193 9.16 -10.54 -10.98
C ALA A 193 8.24 -11.08 -12.09
N LEU A 194 7.87 -12.37 -12.06
CA LEU A 194 6.89 -12.92 -13.00
C LEU A 194 5.51 -12.26 -12.88
N LEU A 195 5.16 -11.78 -11.69
CA LEU A 195 3.89 -11.10 -11.42
C LEU A 195 3.91 -9.61 -11.80
N LEU A 196 5.08 -9.07 -12.17
CA LEU A 196 5.19 -7.70 -12.68
C LEU A 196 4.43 -7.53 -14.00
N VAL A 197 4.56 -8.51 -14.91
CA VAL A 197 3.91 -8.47 -16.22
C VAL A 197 2.39 -8.34 -16.09
N PRO A 198 1.66 -9.22 -15.38
CA PRO A 198 0.22 -9.06 -15.22
C PRO A 198 -0.15 -7.78 -14.45
N ALA A 199 0.67 -7.34 -13.49
CA ALA A 199 0.43 -6.08 -12.78
C ALA A 199 0.49 -4.86 -13.71
N LEU A 200 1.48 -4.79 -14.60
CA LEU A 200 1.64 -3.71 -15.58
C LEU A 200 0.53 -3.75 -16.63
N LEU A 201 0.19 -4.93 -17.15
CA LEU A 201 -0.92 -5.09 -18.09
C LEU A 201 -2.23 -4.61 -17.45
N GLY A 202 -2.49 -5.03 -16.21
CA GLY A 202 -3.63 -4.57 -15.43
C GLY A 202 -3.64 -3.05 -15.29
N MET A 203 -2.52 -2.45 -14.89
CA MET A 203 -2.39 -1.00 -14.72
C MET A 203 -2.66 -0.24 -16.03
N GLN A 204 -2.16 -0.73 -17.17
CA GLN A 204 -2.42 -0.12 -18.46
C GLN A 204 -3.90 -0.19 -18.85
N MET A 205 -4.53 -1.35 -18.65
CA MET A 205 -5.97 -1.54 -18.85
C MET A 205 -6.80 -0.64 -17.92
N GLY A 206 -6.40 -0.52 -16.66
CA GLY A 206 -7.05 0.32 -15.67
C GLY A 206 -6.98 1.80 -16.03
N THR A 207 -5.82 2.27 -16.50
CA THR A 207 -5.65 3.65 -16.97
C THR A 207 -6.55 3.94 -18.18
N TRP A 208 -6.65 2.99 -19.12
CA TRP A 208 -7.58 3.10 -20.25
C TRP A 208 -9.05 3.13 -19.77
N LEU A 209 -9.42 2.22 -18.87
CA LEU A 209 -10.78 2.09 -18.35
C LEU A 209 -11.21 3.30 -17.51
N ARG A 210 -10.26 3.96 -16.84
CA ARG A 210 -10.49 5.21 -16.09
C ARG A 210 -11.13 6.30 -16.94
N SER A 211 -10.82 6.36 -18.24
CA SER A 211 -11.42 7.33 -19.17
C SER A 211 -12.89 7.05 -19.49
N ARG A 212 -13.38 5.84 -19.17
CA ARG A 212 -14.73 5.36 -19.52
C ARG A 212 -15.64 5.13 -18.31
N LEU A 213 -15.10 5.20 -17.09
CA LEU A 213 -15.84 4.95 -15.85
C LEU A 213 -15.92 6.19 -14.98
N SER A 214 -17.00 6.30 -14.22
CA SER A 214 -17.07 7.26 -13.11
C SER A 214 -16.07 6.85 -12.02
N PRO A 215 -15.03 7.66 -11.74
CA PRO A 215 -14.03 7.30 -10.72
C PRO A 215 -14.64 7.18 -9.32
N LEU A 216 -15.72 7.93 -9.06
CA LEU A 216 -16.42 7.91 -7.78
C LEU A 216 -17.10 6.56 -7.55
N TRP A 217 -17.87 6.07 -8.53
CA TRP A 217 -18.56 4.78 -8.43
C TRP A 217 -17.57 3.62 -8.33
N PHE A 218 -16.51 3.64 -9.15
CA PHE A 218 -15.47 2.61 -9.09
C PHE A 218 -14.83 2.57 -7.70
N LYS A 219 -14.45 3.73 -7.15
CA LYS A 219 -13.85 3.84 -5.82
C LYS A 219 -14.81 3.31 -4.75
N ARG A 220 -16.10 3.67 -4.79
CA ARG A 220 -17.11 3.17 -3.84
C ARG A 220 -17.27 1.65 -3.91
N CYS A 221 -17.43 1.09 -5.11
CA CYS A 221 -17.54 -0.36 -5.31
C CYS A 221 -16.30 -1.10 -4.80
N LEU A 222 -15.10 -0.58 -5.09
CA LEU A 222 -13.86 -1.14 -4.59
C LEU A 222 -13.81 -1.14 -3.05
N MET A 223 -14.14 -0.02 -2.41
CA MET A 223 -14.13 0.07 -0.95
C MET A 223 -15.18 -0.85 -0.32
N MET A 224 -16.37 -0.99 -0.91
CA MET A 224 -17.36 -1.96 -0.44
C MET A 224 -16.84 -3.39 -0.55
N GLY A 225 -16.16 -3.74 -1.65
CA GLY A 225 -15.53 -5.04 -1.82
C GLY A 225 -14.43 -5.31 -0.78
N LEU A 226 -13.57 -4.32 -0.53
CA LEU A 226 -12.52 -4.42 0.50
C LEU A 226 -13.10 -4.49 1.93
N LEU A 227 -14.20 -3.80 2.20
CA LEU A 227 -14.92 -3.87 3.47
C LEU A 227 -15.46 -5.28 3.71
N LEU A 228 -16.17 -5.85 2.73
CA LEU A 228 -16.70 -7.22 2.80
C LEU A 228 -15.57 -8.24 2.97
N LEU A 229 -14.49 -8.06 2.21
CA LEU A 229 -13.30 -8.90 2.31
C LEU A 229 -12.69 -8.83 3.72
N GLY A 230 -12.50 -7.62 4.25
CA GLY A 230 -11.98 -7.42 5.60
C GLY A 230 -12.87 -8.06 6.67
N VAL A 231 -14.19 -7.89 6.59
CA VAL A 231 -15.15 -8.55 7.50
C VAL A 231 -15.01 -10.06 7.43
N SER A 232 -14.91 -10.63 6.22
CA SER A 232 -14.74 -12.09 6.06
C SER A 232 -13.43 -12.63 6.67
N MET A 233 -12.38 -11.81 6.73
CA MET A 233 -11.09 -12.18 7.33
C MET A 233 -11.11 -12.11 8.85
N VAL A 234 -11.94 -11.23 9.43
CA VAL A 234 -12.09 -11.09 10.89
C VAL A 234 -13.01 -12.14 11.49
N VAL A 235 -14.04 -12.56 10.75
CA VAL A 235 -15.07 -13.51 11.23
C VAL A 235 -14.63 -14.99 11.11
N ARG A 236 -13.63 -15.27 10.25
CA ARG A 236 -13.09 -16.61 10.04
C ARG A 236 -12.23 -17.09 11.20
#